data_AF-A0A1T4NMF0-F1
#
_entry.id   AF-A0A1T4NMF0-F1
#
_cell.length_a   1.000
_cell.length_b   1.000
_cell.length_c   1.000
_cell.angle_alpha   90.00
_cell.angle_beta   90.00
_cell.angle_gamma   90.00
#
_symmetry.space_group_name_H-M   'P 1'
#
loop_
_entity.id
_entity.type
_entity.pdbx_description
1 polymer ?
#
loop_
_entity_poly.entity_id
_entity_poly.type
_entity_poly.pdbx_seq_one_letter_code
_entity_poly.pdbx_strand_id
1 'polypeptide(L)'
;MKRKFKVSLILILMLLVFMSLAVNASEKGCLDCHSDQEYLKSKEDSKVYVSQKKFNKDTHAMFGCVTCHQGNLSASSKEEAHQNLISKPGTSNKAEETCGQCHTDISHRFEKSLHGTARGQKNGAVHLLGEEVGTQTWNDYCARCHADCSDCHLKEKDDQGNMVTAVDSHNFKQPTTSNCVDCHSQTGFSYVGWGEEYPESVHSKAGLECVDCHGEEQMHGDGEVHQSMTEVVDNNCADCHDNKKKEYNGLPVNQFNEYSYPHATHKDDLDCSACHTDWYMNCQEGCHLEEPPKYTVGELTSDDFYLGRYEGKVYTMTKTPLPTYPEVPNKDVPGHAWVVKVRHSWSDKAKSCETCHTNKKIYPQKLPTIKGKLIKKETVDRIYIDKERFKNSVHGMLGLECADCHQVDRTAKCIDCHSIENIKPIIETADKANEAKGDLKEKLDKIRKEFHYNPGEANSSLKELN
;
A
#
# COMPACT_ATOMS: atom_id res chain seq x y z
N MET A 1 46.99 -0.34 49.41
CA MET A 1 47.06 -1.19 48.20
C MET A 1 46.33 -0.51 47.04
N LYS A 2 47.04 0.15 46.12
CA LYS A 2 46.51 0.57 44.81
C LYS A 2 47.65 0.46 43.79
N ARG A 3 47.80 -0.71 43.15
CA ARG A 3 48.71 -0.89 42.01
C ARG A 3 47.98 -0.43 40.76
N LYS A 4 48.37 0.73 40.22
CA LYS A 4 47.91 1.22 38.91
C LYS A 4 48.63 0.39 37.83
N PHE A 5 47.90 -0.45 37.10
CA PHE A 5 48.41 -1.08 35.88
C PHE A 5 48.56 -0.01 34.80
N LYS A 6 49.81 0.38 34.49
CA LYS A 6 50.11 1.12 33.26
C LYS A 6 50.22 0.10 32.13
N VAL A 7 49.12 -0.13 31.42
CA VAL A 7 49.16 -0.87 30.15
C VAL A 7 49.85 0.05 29.14
N SER A 8 50.96 -0.40 28.56
CA SER A 8 51.74 0.39 27.59
C SER A 8 50.91 0.61 26.32
N LEU A 9 50.92 1.82 25.77
CA LEU A 9 50.24 2.17 24.51
C LEU A 9 50.67 1.24 23.35
N ILE A 10 51.90 0.72 23.42
CA ILE A 10 52.47 -0.27 22.50
C ILE A 10 51.75 -1.62 22.62
N LEU A 11 51.35 -2.04 23.83
CA LEU A 11 50.59 -3.29 24.02
C LEU A 11 49.18 -3.18 23.44
N ILE A 12 48.55 -2.00 23.57
CA ILE A 12 47.22 -1.72 22.99
C ILE A 12 47.32 -1.66 21.46
N LEU A 13 48.35 -0.98 20.92
CA LEU A 13 48.60 -0.97 19.47
C LEU A 13 48.95 -2.37 18.94
N MET A 14 49.75 -3.16 19.65
CA MET A 14 50.07 -4.54 19.27
C MET A 14 48.84 -5.44 19.32
N LEU A 15 47.95 -5.27 20.30
CA LEU A 15 46.67 -5.98 20.35
C LEU A 15 45.74 -5.60 19.19
N LEU A 16 45.67 -4.31 18.84
CA LEU A 16 44.90 -3.82 17.70
C LEU A 16 45.46 -4.31 16.36
N VAL A 17 46.79 -4.36 16.23
CA VAL A 17 47.47 -4.92 15.04
C VAL A 17 47.28 -6.44 14.98
N PHE A 18 47.36 -7.16 16.09
CA PHE A 18 47.06 -8.60 16.13
C PHE A 18 45.59 -8.92 15.83
N MET A 19 44.64 -8.09 16.31
CA MET A 19 43.23 -8.20 15.91
C MET A 19 43.05 -7.95 14.42
N SER A 20 43.72 -6.95 13.83
CA SER A 20 43.65 -6.68 12.38
C SER A 20 44.27 -7.77 11.50
N LEU A 21 45.27 -8.51 12.01
CA LEU A 21 45.89 -9.64 11.31
C LEU A 21 45.08 -10.93 11.42
N ALA A 22 44.36 -11.13 12.53
CA ALA A 22 43.47 -12.29 12.71
C ALA A 22 42.19 -12.20 11.86
N VAL A 23 41.64 -10.99 11.67
CA VAL A 23 40.44 -10.75 10.84
C VAL A 23 40.71 -11.03 9.35
N ASN A 24 41.93 -10.81 8.86
CA ASN A 24 42.29 -11.09 7.46
C ASN A 24 42.59 -12.57 7.17
N ALA A 25 42.79 -13.41 8.20
CA ALA A 25 43.12 -14.82 8.04
C ALA A 25 41.88 -15.73 7.99
N SER A 26 40.72 -15.26 8.46
CA SER A 26 39.50 -16.08 8.61
C SER A 26 38.65 -16.22 7.33
N GLU A 27 39.03 -15.58 6.23
CA GLU A 27 38.22 -15.53 5.00
C GLU A 27 38.70 -16.47 3.88
N LYS A 28 40.00 -16.82 3.85
CA LYS A 28 40.59 -17.55 2.71
C LYS A 28 39.94 -18.91 2.47
N GLY A 29 39.69 -19.71 3.51
CA GLY A 29 39.20 -21.09 3.32
C GLY A 29 37.94 -21.24 2.47
N CYS A 30 36.90 -20.43 2.73
CA CYS A 30 35.66 -20.48 1.95
C CYS A 30 35.79 -19.75 0.61
N LEU A 31 36.42 -18.57 0.61
CA LEU A 31 36.48 -17.70 -0.56
C LEU A 31 37.49 -18.17 -1.61
N ASP A 32 38.42 -19.07 -1.26
CA ASP A 32 39.31 -19.76 -2.20
C ASP A 32 38.53 -20.49 -3.31
N CYS A 33 37.31 -20.97 -3.02
CA CYS A 33 36.41 -21.55 -4.02
C CYS A 33 35.21 -20.66 -4.34
N HIS A 34 34.61 -20.03 -3.32
CA HIS A 34 33.36 -19.27 -3.51
C HIS A 34 33.55 -17.92 -4.21
N SER A 35 34.79 -17.42 -4.31
CA SER A 35 35.10 -16.22 -5.11
C SER A 35 35.64 -16.53 -6.51
N ASP A 36 35.77 -17.81 -6.88
CA ASP A 36 36.18 -18.25 -8.22
C ASP A 36 34.95 -18.59 -9.08
N GLN A 37 34.56 -17.64 -9.92
CA GLN A 37 33.39 -17.77 -10.79
C GLN A 37 33.59 -18.85 -11.87
N GLU A 38 34.80 -19.05 -12.37
CA GLU A 38 35.07 -20.05 -13.42
C GLU A 38 35.02 -21.46 -12.84
N TYR A 39 35.61 -21.65 -11.66
CA TYR A 39 35.52 -22.89 -10.91
C TYR A 39 34.05 -23.25 -10.63
N LEU A 40 33.26 -22.32 -10.08
CA LEU A 40 31.85 -22.58 -9.78
C LEU A 40 31.00 -22.84 -11.04
N LYS A 41 31.29 -22.17 -12.16
CA LYS A 41 30.67 -22.48 -13.46
C LYS A 41 30.98 -23.91 -13.90
N SER A 42 32.22 -24.37 -13.74
CA SER A 42 32.62 -25.74 -14.09
C SER A 42 31.92 -26.82 -13.25
N LYS A 43 31.36 -26.43 -12.10
CA LYS A 43 30.60 -27.30 -11.18
C LYS A 43 29.10 -27.09 -11.23
N GLU A 44 28.60 -26.26 -12.16
CA GLU A 44 27.18 -25.88 -12.27
C GLU A 44 26.61 -25.23 -10.98
N ASP A 45 27.48 -24.67 -10.14
CA ASP A 45 27.17 -24.13 -8.81
C ASP A 45 27.33 -22.59 -8.77
N SER A 46 27.12 -21.89 -9.88
CA SER A 46 27.33 -20.42 -9.96
C SER A 46 26.49 -19.60 -8.99
N LYS A 47 25.40 -20.16 -8.45
CA LYS A 47 24.49 -19.52 -7.48
C LYS A 47 25.10 -19.26 -6.10
N VAL A 48 26.23 -19.89 -5.76
CA VAL A 48 26.92 -19.70 -4.47
C VAL A 48 28.16 -18.82 -4.59
N TYR A 49 28.32 -18.12 -5.72
CA TYR A 49 29.42 -17.18 -5.93
C TYR A 49 29.32 -15.99 -4.98
N VAL A 50 30.44 -15.59 -4.40
CA VAL A 50 30.60 -14.42 -3.53
C VAL A 50 31.75 -13.56 -4.04
N SER A 51 31.46 -12.31 -4.36
CA SER A 51 32.48 -11.32 -4.70
C SER A 51 33.10 -10.77 -3.42
N GLN A 52 34.33 -11.18 -3.11
CA GLN A 52 35.10 -10.67 -1.97
C GLN A 52 35.06 -9.14 -1.86
N LYS A 53 35.24 -8.44 -2.98
CA LYS A 53 35.24 -6.96 -3.02
C LYS A 53 33.89 -6.37 -2.60
N LYS A 54 32.77 -7.02 -2.96
CA LYS A 54 31.44 -6.56 -2.60
C LYS A 54 31.13 -6.94 -1.15
N PHE A 55 31.40 -8.18 -0.76
CA PHE A 55 31.17 -8.68 0.59
C PHE A 55 31.88 -7.84 1.65
N ASN A 56 33.15 -7.46 1.43
CA ASN A 56 33.93 -6.68 2.39
C ASN A 56 33.39 -5.27 2.65
N LYS A 57 32.32 -4.84 1.95
CA LYS A 57 31.62 -3.59 2.23
C LYS A 57 30.52 -3.75 3.27
N ASP A 58 30.04 -4.97 3.49
CA ASP A 58 29.01 -5.26 4.48
C ASP A 58 29.62 -5.38 5.88
N THR A 59 28.87 -4.96 6.89
CA THR A 59 29.32 -5.03 8.29
C THR A 59 29.47 -6.48 8.75
N HIS A 60 28.68 -7.40 8.19
CA HIS A 60 28.72 -8.81 8.53
C HIS A 60 30.00 -9.52 8.07
N ALA A 61 30.74 -8.95 7.12
CA ALA A 61 32.03 -9.51 6.68
C ALA A 61 33.02 -9.69 7.83
N MET A 62 32.95 -8.83 8.85
CA MET A 62 33.82 -8.91 10.04
C MET A 62 33.66 -10.20 10.85
N PHE A 63 32.54 -10.92 10.73
CA PHE A 63 32.28 -12.14 11.49
C PHE A 63 32.67 -13.42 10.74
N GLY A 64 33.01 -13.34 9.45
CA GLY A 64 33.35 -14.48 8.61
C GLY A 64 32.16 -15.41 8.29
N CYS A 65 32.34 -16.25 7.27
CA CYS A 65 31.25 -17.06 6.70
C CYS A 65 30.64 -18.06 7.71
N VAL A 66 31.50 -18.69 8.53
CA VAL A 66 31.08 -19.77 9.45
C VAL A 66 30.19 -19.31 10.59
N THR A 67 30.17 -18.01 10.92
CA THR A 67 29.31 -17.48 11.98
C THR A 67 27.83 -17.66 11.64
N CYS A 68 27.47 -17.45 10.36
CA CYS A 68 26.09 -17.61 9.89
C CYS A 68 25.87 -18.96 9.22
N HIS A 69 26.83 -19.41 8.41
CA HIS A 69 26.68 -20.62 7.60
C HIS A 69 27.17 -21.89 8.29
N GLN A 70 27.85 -21.80 9.43
CA GLN A 70 28.54 -22.94 10.06
C GLN A 70 29.53 -23.60 9.08
N GLY A 71 29.71 -24.92 9.15
CA GLY A 71 30.70 -25.65 8.36
C GLY A 71 32.10 -25.62 8.98
N ASN A 72 33.07 -26.14 8.22
CA ASN A 72 34.44 -26.30 8.67
C ASN A 72 35.40 -25.46 7.82
N LEU A 73 35.80 -24.30 8.34
CA LEU A 73 36.75 -23.38 7.67
C LEU A 73 38.13 -24.01 7.40
N SER A 74 38.52 -25.04 8.15
CA SER A 74 39.85 -25.67 8.04
C SER A 74 39.88 -26.89 7.10
N ALA A 75 38.74 -27.28 6.54
CA ALA A 75 38.65 -28.42 5.64
C ALA A 75 39.29 -28.13 4.27
N SER A 76 39.79 -29.17 3.62
CA SER A 76 40.38 -29.07 2.27
C SER A 76 39.54 -29.76 1.19
N SER A 77 38.43 -30.38 1.57
CA SER A 77 37.47 -31.03 0.66
C SER A 77 36.09 -30.37 0.77
N LYS A 78 35.30 -30.42 -0.32
CA LYS A 78 33.94 -29.86 -0.36
C LYS A 78 33.05 -30.51 0.70
N GLU A 79 33.16 -31.82 0.86
CA GLU A 79 32.33 -32.63 1.75
C GLU A 79 32.60 -32.28 3.21
N GLU A 80 33.87 -32.17 3.62
CA GLU A 80 34.24 -31.81 4.99
C GLU A 80 33.95 -30.34 5.29
N ALA A 81 34.18 -29.43 4.33
CA ALA A 81 33.93 -28.00 4.50
C ALA A 81 32.44 -27.70 4.73
N HIS A 82 31.56 -28.45 4.06
CA HIS A 82 30.11 -28.28 4.17
C HIS A 82 29.45 -29.20 5.20
N GLN A 83 30.23 -29.92 6.02
CA GLN A 83 29.67 -30.74 7.10
C GLN A 83 28.93 -29.83 8.12
N ASN A 84 27.66 -30.12 8.38
CA ASN A 84 26.76 -29.30 9.22
C ASN A 84 26.58 -27.85 8.75
N LEU A 85 26.76 -27.56 7.46
CA LEU A 85 26.53 -26.23 6.89
C LEU A 85 25.04 -25.85 6.93
N ILE A 86 24.76 -24.64 7.36
CA ILE A 86 23.49 -23.95 7.14
C ILE A 86 23.58 -23.20 5.81
N SER A 87 22.92 -23.75 4.79
CA SER A 87 22.90 -23.14 3.45
C SER A 87 22.08 -21.84 3.39
N LYS A 88 21.03 -21.73 4.23
CA LYS A 88 20.16 -20.54 4.31
C LYS A 88 20.03 -20.07 5.76
N PRO A 89 20.94 -19.21 6.25
CA PRO A 89 20.93 -18.76 7.63
C PRO A 89 19.67 -17.99 8.03
N GLY A 90 19.09 -17.25 7.08
CA GLY A 90 17.97 -16.35 7.32
C GLY A 90 16.61 -17.04 7.52
N THR A 91 16.47 -18.34 7.25
CA THR A 91 15.19 -19.06 7.37
C THR A 91 14.65 -18.96 8.78
N SER A 92 13.32 -18.82 8.94
CA SER A 92 12.71 -18.59 10.26
C SER A 92 13.14 -19.60 11.32
N ASN A 93 13.21 -20.89 10.99
CA ASN A 93 13.66 -21.96 11.89
C ASN A 93 15.18 -22.01 12.17
N LYS A 94 15.96 -21.11 11.55
CA LYS A 94 17.41 -20.98 11.70
C LYS A 94 17.83 -19.59 12.15
N ALA A 95 16.94 -18.61 12.07
CA ALA A 95 17.21 -17.23 12.39
C ALA A 95 17.66 -17.06 13.85
N GLU A 96 17.08 -17.78 14.82
CA GLU A 96 17.53 -17.70 16.22
C GLU A 96 18.97 -18.21 16.42
N GLU A 97 19.35 -19.33 15.79
CA GLU A 97 20.70 -19.90 15.91
C GLU A 97 21.77 -19.15 15.08
N THR A 98 21.36 -18.34 14.10
CA THR A 98 22.26 -17.55 13.24
C THR A 98 22.20 -16.06 13.57
N CYS A 99 21.18 -15.36 13.08
CA CYS A 99 20.96 -13.93 13.27
C CYS A 99 20.77 -13.58 14.76
N GLY A 100 20.09 -14.45 15.51
CA GLY A 100 19.74 -14.26 16.92
C GLY A 100 20.93 -14.24 17.88
N GLN A 101 22.13 -14.63 17.42
CA GLN A 101 23.38 -14.44 18.15
C GLN A 101 23.66 -12.95 18.42
N CYS A 102 23.20 -12.06 17.53
CA CYS A 102 23.36 -10.61 17.65
C CYS A 102 22.01 -9.86 17.64
N HIS A 103 21.03 -10.35 16.88
CA HIS A 103 19.70 -9.75 16.71
C HIS A 103 18.62 -10.50 17.50
N THR A 104 18.92 -10.86 18.76
CA THR A 104 18.13 -11.78 19.58
C THR A 104 16.64 -11.40 19.67
N ASP A 105 16.34 -10.12 19.91
CA ASP A 105 14.96 -9.66 20.07
C ASP A 105 14.15 -9.81 18.77
N ILE A 106 14.68 -9.30 17.66
CA ILE A 106 14.02 -9.37 16.34
C ILE A 106 13.86 -10.83 15.90
N SER A 107 14.90 -11.66 16.02
CA SER A 107 14.83 -13.06 15.61
C SER A 107 13.77 -13.83 16.41
N HIS A 108 13.68 -13.62 17.72
CA HIS A 108 12.68 -14.27 18.56
C HIS A 108 11.24 -13.80 18.26
N ARG A 109 11.03 -12.49 17.99
CA ARG A 109 9.71 -11.98 17.61
C ARG A 109 9.29 -12.44 16.21
N PHE A 110 10.23 -12.51 15.27
CA PHE A 110 9.95 -12.83 13.86
C PHE A 110 9.34 -14.22 13.68
N GLU A 111 9.78 -15.22 14.45
CA GLU A 111 9.25 -16.58 14.40
C GLU A 111 7.76 -16.67 14.75
N LYS A 112 7.23 -15.69 15.50
CA LYS A 112 5.82 -15.61 15.89
C LYS A 112 5.01 -14.71 14.96
N SER A 113 5.67 -13.80 14.25
CA SER A 113 5.06 -12.83 13.35
C SER A 113 4.25 -13.48 12.22
N LEU A 114 3.39 -12.69 11.58
CA LEU A 114 2.65 -13.12 10.39
C LEU A 114 3.57 -13.39 9.18
N HIS A 115 4.69 -12.68 9.06
CA HIS A 115 5.66 -12.92 7.97
C HIS A 115 6.45 -14.22 8.19
N GLY A 116 6.91 -14.49 9.41
CA GLY A 116 7.65 -15.71 9.74
C GLY A 116 6.79 -16.97 9.73
N THR A 117 5.49 -16.86 10.03
CA THR A 117 4.57 -18.01 10.10
C THR A 117 3.65 -18.17 8.88
N ALA A 118 3.42 -17.11 8.11
CA ALA A 118 2.39 -17.02 7.07
C ALA A 118 0.97 -17.42 7.53
N ARG A 119 0.72 -17.44 8.86
CA ARG A 119 -0.52 -17.93 9.47
C ARG A 119 -1.75 -17.15 9.00
N GLY A 120 -1.63 -15.84 8.87
CA GLY A 120 -2.73 -14.98 8.42
C GLY A 120 -3.24 -15.34 7.03
N GLN A 121 -2.34 -15.71 6.10
CA GLN A 121 -2.71 -16.15 4.76
C GLN A 121 -3.41 -17.50 4.80
N LYS A 122 -2.85 -18.46 5.56
CA LYS A 122 -3.44 -19.80 5.72
C LYS A 122 -4.84 -19.73 6.33
N ASN A 123 -4.98 -18.97 7.41
CA ASN A 123 -6.25 -18.78 8.09
C ASN A 123 -7.28 -18.12 7.18
N GLY A 124 -6.88 -17.14 6.36
CA GLY A 124 -7.74 -16.54 5.36
C GLY A 124 -8.23 -17.56 4.32
N ALA A 125 -7.34 -18.41 3.81
CA ALA A 125 -7.69 -19.47 2.88
C ALA A 125 -8.65 -20.50 3.50
N VAL A 126 -8.37 -20.96 4.72
CA VAL A 126 -9.21 -21.89 5.49
C VAL A 126 -10.58 -21.28 5.80
N HIS A 127 -10.63 -20.01 6.20
CA HIS A 127 -11.89 -19.32 6.46
C HIS A 127 -12.80 -19.27 5.23
N LEU A 128 -12.22 -19.08 4.05
CA LEU A 128 -12.98 -18.97 2.80
C LEU A 128 -13.36 -20.32 2.19
N LEU A 129 -12.47 -21.30 2.25
CA LEU A 129 -12.59 -22.55 1.50
C LEU A 129 -12.89 -23.78 2.38
N GLY A 130 -12.87 -23.62 3.70
CA GLY A 130 -12.89 -24.72 4.67
C GLY A 130 -11.49 -25.29 4.92
N GLU A 131 -11.37 -26.10 5.98
CA GLU A 131 -10.08 -26.61 6.49
C GLU A 131 -9.26 -27.36 5.43
N GLU A 132 -9.89 -28.33 4.75
CA GLU A 132 -9.23 -29.22 3.80
C GLU A 132 -8.79 -28.48 2.53
N VAL A 133 -9.75 -27.90 1.81
CA VAL A 133 -9.50 -27.18 0.55
C VAL A 133 -8.65 -25.93 0.78
N GLY A 134 -8.88 -25.20 1.89
CA GLY A 134 -8.10 -24.01 2.24
C GLY A 134 -6.65 -24.32 2.56
N THR A 135 -6.38 -25.40 3.31
CA THR A 135 -5.00 -25.82 3.59
C THR A 135 -4.30 -26.29 2.33
N GLN A 136 -4.96 -27.09 1.49
CA GLN A 136 -4.38 -27.55 0.23
C GLN A 136 -4.07 -26.38 -0.72
N THR A 137 -5.03 -25.48 -0.91
CA THR A 137 -4.85 -24.26 -1.74
C THR A 137 -3.68 -23.42 -1.23
N TRP A 138 -3.57 -23.26 0.10
CA TRP A 138 -2.47 -22.52 0.68
C TRP A 138 -1.13 -23.21 0.42
N ASN A 139 -1.03 -24.53 0.56
CA ASN A 139 0.20 -25.27 0.26
C ASN A 139 0.61 -25.14 -1.22
N ASP A 140 -0.33 -25.26 -2.15
CA ASP A 140 -0.05 -25.30 -3.59
C ASP A 140 0.29 -23.91 -4.16
N TYR A 141 -0.36 -22.86 -3.65
CA TYR A 141 -0.30 -21.53 -4.25
C TYR A 141 0.32 -20.46 -3.36
N CYS A 142 0.17 -20.54 -2.03
CA CYS A 142 0.51 -19.44 -1.12
C CYS A 142 1.79 -19.70 -0.32
N ALA A 143 2.10 -20.95 0.01
CA ALA A 143 3.29 -21.33 0.78
C ALA A 143 4.61 -20.94 0.09
N ARG A 144 4.57 -20.63 -1.21
CA ARG A 144 5.71 -20.10 -1.97
C ARG A 144 6.15 -18.69 -1.54
N CYS A 145 5.32 -17.96 -0.79
CA CYS A 145 5.57 -16.57 -0.36
C CYS A 145 6.04 -16.45 1.10
N HIS A 146 6.51 -17.53 1.73
CA HIS A 146 7.09 -17.46 3.08
C HIS A 146 8.32 -16.56 3.09
N ALA A 147 8.32 -15.58 3.98
CA ALA A 147 9.41 -14.63 4.13
C ALA A 147 10.41 -15.10 5.17
N ASP A 148 11.69 -14.85 4.89
CA ASP A 148 12.79 -14.99 5.81
C ASP A 148 13.64 -13.71 5.89
N CYS A 149 14.68 -13.71 6.75
CA CYS A 149 15.50 -12.50 6.93
C CYS A 149 16.15 -12.04 5.61
N SER A 150 16.54 -12.99 4.76
CA SER A 150 17.21 -12.74 3.48
C SER A 150 16.22 -12.31 2.40
N ASP A 151 14.96 -12.75 2.45
CA ASP A 151 13.94 -12.37 1.46
C ASP A 151 13.64 -10.87 1.47
N CYS A 152 13.85 -10.19 2.60
CA CYS A 152 13.70 -8.74 2.70
C CYS A 152 15.05 -8.02 2.69
N HIS A 153 16.02 -8.47 3.51
CA HIS A 153 17.25 -7.73 3.74
C HIS A 153 18.38 -8.06 2.76
N LEU A 154 18.29 -9.19 2.05
CA LEU A 154 19.32 -9.67 1.11
C LEU A 154 18.78 -9.77 -0.32
N LYS A 155 17.80 -8.94 -0.69
CA LYS A 155 17.34 -8.83 -2.08
C LYS A 155 17.68 -7.47 -2.67
N GLU A 156 18.17 -7.50 -3.91
CA GLU A 156 18.44 -6.31 -4.72
C GLU A 156 17.94 -6.50 -6.16
N LYS A 157 17.85 -5.41 -6.93
CA LYS A 157 17.49 -5.48 -8.35
C LYS A 157 18.68 -5.94 -9.18
N ASP A 158 18.47 -6.94 -10.02
CA ASP A 158 19.42 -7.29 -11.09
C ASP A 158 19.42 -6.23 -12.21
N ASP A 159 20.26 -6.44 -13.23
CA ASP A 159 20.35 -5.55 -14.40
C ASP A 159 19.05 -5.51 -15.24
N GLN A 160 18.15 -6.47 -15.04
CA GLN A 160 16.83 -6.52 -15.67
C GLN A 160 15.74 -5.90 -14.77
N GLY A 161 16.08 -5.46 -13.57
CA GLY A 161 15.16 -4.86 -12.61
C GLY A 161 14.40 -5.86 -11.73
N ASN A 162 14.68 -7.16 -11.84
CA ASN A 162 14.04 -8.18 -11.01
C ASN A 162 14.69 -8.23 -9.63
N MET A 163 13.88 -8.43 -8.59
CA MET A 163 14.42 -8.67 -7.25
C MET A 163 15.04 -10.07 -7.19
N VAL A 164 16.33 -10.12 -6.88
CA VAL A 164 17.09 -11.36 -6.74
C VAL A 164 17.83 -11.37 -5.40
N THR A 165 18.06 -12.56 -4.84
CA THR A 165 18.90 -12.68 -3.65
C THR A 165 20.33 -12.30 -3.99
N ALA A 166 20.87 -11.32 -3.26
CA ALA A 166 22.17 -10.70 -3.48
C ALA A 166 23.33 -11.56 -2.93
N VAL A 167 23.38 -12.85 -3.31
CA VAL A 167 24.37 -13.82 -2.79
C VAL A 167 25.80 -13.37 -3.10
N ASP A 168 26.03 -12.72 -4.25
CA ASP A 168 27.36 -12.29 -4.63
C ASP A 168 27.92 -11.17 -3.73
N SER A 169 27.06 -10.36 -3.14
CA SER A 169 27.44 -9.19 -2.36
C SER A 169 27.22 -9.37 -0.86
N HIS A 170 26.30 -10.25 -0.45
CA HIS A 170 25.88 -10.43 0.95
C HIS A 170 25.54 -9.08 1.60
N ASN A 171 24.92 -8.21 0.83
CA ASN A 171 24.66 -6.81 1.19
C ASN A 171 23.34 -6.69 1.93
N PHE A 172 23.39 -6.84 3.25
CA PHE A 172 22.21 -6.74 4.10
C PHE A 172 21.81 -5.28 4.30
N LYS A 173 20.60 -4.93 3.86
CA LYS A 173 20.10 -3.55 3.85
C LYS A 173 18.71 -3.42 4.43
N GLN A 174 18.35 -2.19 4.76
CA GLN A 174 16.95 -1.85 5.03
C GLN A 174 16.12 -2.09 3.76
N PRO A 175 14.96 -2.78 3.85
CA PRO A 175 14.12 -3.05 2.71
C PRO A 175 13.54 -1.76 2.13
N THR A 176 13.41 -1.72 0.81
CA THR A 176 12.68 -0.66 0.09
C THR A 176 11.31 -1.17 -0.32
N THR A 177 10.46 -0.29 -0.83
CA THR A 177 9.15 -0.63 -1.41
C THR A 177 9.26 -1.75 -2.45
N SER A 178 10.35 -1.81 -3.22
CA SER A 178 10.55 -2.88 -4.21
C SER A 178 10.66 -4.26 -3.56
N ASN A 179 11.30 -4.38 -2.39
CA ASN A 179 11.39 -5.62 -1.64
C ASN A 179 10.00 -6.11 -1.20
N CYS A 180 9.13 -5.18 -0.80
CA CYS A 180 7.76 -5.49 -0.40
C CYS A 180 6.90 -5.89 -1.61
N VAL A 181 6.98 -5.13 -2.72
CA VAL A 181 6.17 -5.33 -3.94
C VAL A 181 6.43 -6.70 -4.59
N ASP A 182 7.64 -7.25 -4.44
CA ASP A 182 8.02 -8.58 -4.94
C ASP A 182 7.04 -9.68 -4.50
N CYS A 183 6.51 -9.57 -3.27
CA CYS A 183 5.48 -10.49 -2.76
C CYS A 183 4.10 -9.84 -2.62
N HIS A 184 4.03 -8.56 -2.21
CA HIS A 184 2.79 -7.82 -2.02
C HIS A 184 2.28 -7.14 -3.29
N SER A 185 2.49 -7.75 -4.46
CA SER A 185 2.29 -7.16 -5.79
C SER A 185 0.96 -6.42 -5.96
N GLN A 186 -0.17 -6.98 -5.51
CA GLN A 186 -1.47 -6.30 -5.62
C GLN A 186 -1.50 -4.96 -4.86
N THR A 187 -1.04 -4.96 -3.61
CA THR A 187 -0.98 -3.74 -2.79
C THR A 187 0.08 -2.80 -3.35
N GLY A 188 1.24 -3.38 -3.69
CA GLY A 188 2.40 -2.72 -4.26
C GLY A 188 2.06 -1.92 -5.51
N PHE A 189 1.44 -2.52 -6.53
CA PHE A 189 1.08 -1.82 -7.76
C PHE A 189 0.07 -0.69 -7.55
N SER A 190 -0.86 -0.84 -6.60
CA SER A 190 -1.73 0.29 -6.23
C SER A 190 -0.97 1.42 -5.54
N TYR A 191 0.16 1.13 -4.89
CA TYR A 191 1.00 2.13 -4.24
C TYR A 191 1.98 2.79 -5.20
N VAL A 192 2.75 2.01 -5.96
CA VAL A 192 3.82 2.49 -6.87
C VAL A 192 3.34 2.79 -8.29
N GLY A 193 2.05 2.63 -8.58
CA GLY A 193 1.50 2.84 -9.91
C GLY A 193 1.69 1.63 -10.84
N TRP A 194 1.01 1.68 -11.99
CA TRP A 194 1.14 0.66 -13.03
C TRP A 194 0.92 1.24 -14.43
N GLY A 195 1.93 1.13 -15.29
CA GLY A 195 1.87 1.66 -16.65
C GLY A 195 1.68 3.18 -16.69
N GLU A 196 1.21 3.70 -17.82
CA GLU A 196 0.92 5.14 -17.98
C GLU A 196 -0.50 5.52 -17.49
N GLU A 197 -1.40 4.54 -17.42
CA GLU A 197 -2.82 4.75 -17.11
C GLU A 197 -3.08 4.87 -15.60
N TYR A 198 -2.32 4.14 -14.77
CA TYR A 198 -2.59 4.06 -13.34
C TYR A 198 -1.52 4.77 -12.52
N PRO A 199 -1.81 5.98 -12.01
CA PRO A 199 -0.82 6.78 -11.31
C PRO A 199 -0.43 6.12 -9.98
N GLU A 200 0.82 6.36 -9.57
CA GLU A 200 1.26 6.02 -8.22
C GLU A 200 0.54 6.89 -7.17
N SER A 201 0.46 6.33 -5.96
CA SER A 201 -0.10 6.95 -4.76
C SER A 201 0.63 8.25 -4.42
N VAL A 202 -0.08 9.27 -3.92
CA VAL A 202 0.56 10.54 -3.51
C VAL A 202 1.63 10.36 -2.42
N HIS A 203 1.51 9.31 -1.60
CA HIS A 203 2.54 8.97 -0.61
C HIS A 203 3.79 8.39 -1.30
N SER A 204 3.63 7.52 -2.29
CA SER A 204 4.73 7.02 -3.13
C SER A 204 5.41 8.16 -3.89
N LYS A 205 4.63 9.08 -4.48
CA LYS A 205 5.16 10.29 -5.16
C LYS A 205 5.99 11.17 -4.23
N ALA A 206 5.60 11.24 -2.97
CA ALA A 206 6.33 11.99 -1.94
C ALA A 206 7.59 11.26 -1.46
N GLY A 207 7.82 10.03 -1.90
CA GLY A 207 8.96 9.20 -1.57
C GLY A 207 8.81 8.41 -0.27
N LEU A 208 7.58 8.20 0.24
CA LEU A 208 7.37 7.31 1.38
C LEU A 208 7.55 5.86 0.94
N GLU A 209 8.34 5.13 1.70
CA GLU A 209 8.49 3.68 1.61
C GLU A 209 7.39 2.98 2.43
N CYS A 210 7.15 1.70 2.14
CA CYS A 210 6.17 0.90 2.89
C CYS A 210 6.39 0.98 4.42
N VAL A 211 7.66 0.97 4.84
CA VAL A 211 8.07 0.94 6.25
C VAL A 211 7.89 2.27 6.98
N ASP A 212 7.66 3.37 6.26
CA ASP A 212 7.33 4.66 6.87
C ASP A 212 5.92 4.67 7.48
N CYS A 213 5.05 3.79 6.97
CA CYS A 213 3.73 3.51 7.55
C CYS A 213 3.74 2.21 8.34
N HIS A 214 4.30 1.14 7.78
CA HIS A 214 4.31 -0.19 8.35
C HIS A 214 5.58 -0.46 9.17
N GLY A 215 5.52 -0.18 10.47
CA GLY A 215 6.68 -0.21 11.37
C GLY A 215 7.23 -1.60 11.72
N GLU A 216 8.29 -1.58 12.53
CA GLU A 216 9.10 -2.76 12.90
C GLU A 216 8.27 -3.89 13.52
N GLU A 217 7.36 -3.60 14.44
CA GLU A 217 6.54 -4.61 15.12
C GLU A 217 5.56 -5.29 14.14
N GLN A 218 5.07 -4.58 13.13
CA GLN A 218 4.21 -5.18 12.12
C GLN A 218 4.99 -6.11 11.17
N MET A 219 6.25 -5.78 10.88
CA MET A 219 7.10 -6.56 9.98
C MET A 219 7.73 -7.76 10.71
N HIS A 220 8.38 -7.50 11.85
CA HIS A 220 9.13 -8.47 12.64
C HIS A 220 8.30 -9.13 13.75
N GLY A 221 7.05 -8.74 13.96
CA GLY A 221 6.21 -9.20 15.08
C GLY A 221 6.46 -8.40 16.36
N ASP A 222 5.49 -8.39 17.26
CA ASP A 222 5.55 -7.74 18.58
C ASP A 222 5.88 -8.75 19.71
N GLY A 223 6.04 -10.03 19.35
CA GLY A 223 6.28 -11.14 20.28
C GLY A 223 5.04 -11.96 20.60
N GLU A 224 3.86 -11.53 20.14
CA GLU A 224 2.60 -12.24 20.24
C GLU A 224 2.25 -12.98 18.94
N VAL A 225 1.31 -13.92 19.06
CA VAL A 225 0.81 -14.70 17.94
C VAL A 225 -0.53 -14.15 17.47
N HIS A 226 -0.54 -13.62 16.25
CA HIS A 226 -1.76 -13.11 15.61
C HIS A 226 -2.33 -14.09 14.60
N GLN A 227 -3.66 -14.02 14.41
CA GLN A 227 -4.38 -14.89 13.47
C GLN A 227 -4.63 -14.22 12.12
N SER A 228 -4.56 -12.89 12.06
CA SER A 228 -4.94 -12.12 10.88
C SER A 228 -4.18 -10.79 10.81
N MET A 229 -4.02 -10.26 9.60
CA MET A 229 -3.41 -8.93 9.41
C MET A 229 -4.19 -7.80 10.10
N THR A 230 -5.50 -7.98 10.34
CA THR A 230 -6.35 -6.98 10.99
C THR A 230 -6.07 -6.83 12.48
N GLU A 231 -5.34 -7.76 13.09
CA GLU A 231 -4.89 -7.65 14.48
C GLU A 231 -3.54 -6.94 14.61
N VAL A 232 -2.79 -6.80 13.51
CA VAL A 232 -1.41 -6.31 13.50
C VAL A 232 -1.29 -4.95 12.82
N VAL A 233 -2.01 -4.74 11.72
CA VAL A 233 -1.95 -3.48 10.97
C VAL A 233 -2.82 -2.44 11.67
N ASP A 234 -2.18 -1.45 12.26
CA ASP A 234 -2.80 -0.40 13.06
C ASP A 234 -2.53 1.02 12.52
N ASN A 235 -2.04 1.14 11.29
CA ASN A 235 -1.72 2.42 10.67
C ASN A 235 -2.97 3.31 10.53
N ASN A 236 -2.90 4.54 11.05
CA ASN A 236 -4.01 5.50 10.93
C ASN A 236 -3.58 6.76 10.18
N CYS A 237 -4.47 7.24 9.30
CA CYS A 237 -4.26 8.51 8.59
C CYS A 237 -4.03 9.68 9.58
N ALA A 238 -4.73 9.65 10.72
CA ALA A 238 -4.65 10.69 11.75
C ALA A 238 -3.25 10.84 12.37
N ASP A 239 -2.43 9.78 12.39
CA ASP A 239 -1.07 9.82 12.95
C ASP A 239 -0.17 10.83 12.22
N CYS A 240 -0.48 11.10 10.95
CA CYS A 240 0.21 12.07 10.10
C CYS A 240 -0.65 13.28 9.75
N HIS A 241 -1.93 13.08 9.48
CA HIS A 241 -2.82 14.11 8.95
C HIS A 241 -3.60 14.85 10.05
N ASP A 242 -3.59 14.43 11.31
CA ASP A 242 -4.14 15.21 12.45
C ASP A 242 -3.05 15.67 13.43
N ASN A 243 -1.79 15.59 12.98
CA ASN A 243 -0.63 16.02 13.74
C ASN A 243 0.07 17.17 13.02
N LYS A 244 -0.26 18.41 13.43
CA LYS A 244 0.28 19.64 12.82
C LYS A 244 1.80 19.78 12.87
N LYS A 245 2.49 18.94 13.65
CA LYS A 245 3.96 18.91 13.73
C LYS A 245 4.56 17.77 12.89
N LYS A 246 3.75 16.96 12.24
CA LYS A 246 4.23 15.87 11.41
C LYS A 246 4.90 16.43 10.17
N GLU A 247 6.13 16.00 9.97
CA GLU A 247 6.94 16.29 8.80
C GLU A 247 7.43 14.97 8.21
N TYR A 248 7.66 14.96 6.90
CA TYR A 248 8.33 13.89 6.19
C TYR A 248 9.43 14.50 5.33
N ASN A 249 10.66 13.99 5.45
CA ASN A 249 11.86 14.56 4.80
C ASN A 249 12.03 16.07 5.02
N GLY A 250 11.69 16.55 6.22
CA GLY A 250 11.78 17.97 6.59
C GLY A 250 10.73 18.88 5.95
N LEU A 251 9.70 18.30 5.32
CA LEU A 251 8.57 19.02 4.76
C LEU A 251 7.30 18.75 5.57
N PRO A 252 6.45 19.76 5.82
CA PRO A 252 5.20 19.57 6.54
C PRO A 252 4.25 18.67 5.75
N VAL A 253 3.59 17.74 6.45
CA VAL A 253 2.56 16.88 5.87
C VAL A 253 1.26 17.68 5.71
N ASN A 254 0.53 17.49 4.62
CA ASN A 254 -0.80 18.08 4.43
C ASN A 254 -1.75 17.64 5.55
N GLN A 255 -2.35 18.58 6.27
CA GLN A 255 -3.18 18.28 7.43
C GLN A 255 -4.67 18.20 7.08
N PHE A 256 -5.40 17.38 7.83
CA PHE A 256 -6.84 17.26 7.82
C PHE A 256 -7.48 18.62 8.09
N ASN A 257 -8.29 19.07 7.13
CA ASN A 257 -9.04 20.30 7.25
C ASN A 257 -10.46 20.00 7.77
N GLU A 258 -10.67 20.15 9.06
CA GLU A 258 -11.98 19.95 9.71
C GLU A 258 -13.07 20.90 9.22
N TYR A 259 -12.68 22.07 8.67
CA TYR A 259 -13.60 23.08 8.16
C TYR A 259 -13.99 22.87 6.69
N SER A 260 -13.34 21.92 5.99
CA SER A 260 -13.75 21.59 4.63
C SER A 260 -15.16 20.98 4.68
N TYR A 261 -16.00 21.39 3.74
CA TYR A 261 -17.39 20.95 3.71
C TYR A 261 -17.57 19.41 3.72
N PRO A 262 -16.82 18.64 2.89
CA PRO A 262 -16.89 17.19 2.93
C PRO A 262 -16.46 16.59 4.27
N HIS A 263 -15.37 17.07 4.88
CA HIS A 263 -14.91 16.55 6.18
C HIS A 263 -15.88 16.86 7.30
N ALA A 264 -16.37 18.10 7.39
CA ALA A 264 -17.28 18.48 8.46
C ALA A 264 -18.61 17.71 8.40
N THR A 265 -19.06 17.34 7.19
CA THR A 265 -20.29 16.57 6.98
C THR A 265 -20.09 15.07 7.21
N HIS A 266 -18.94 14.52 6.84
CA HIS A 266 -18.77 13.06 6.70
C HIS A 266 -17.77 12.42 7.65
N LYS A 267 -16.96 13.17 8.42
CA LYS A 267 -15.86 12.63 9.26
C LYS A 267 -16.27 11.47 10.18
N ASP A 268 -17.52 11.47 10.65
CA ASP A 268 -18.05 10.47 11.58
C ASP A 268 -18.63 9.25 10.85
N ASP A 269 -19.03 9.39 9.58
CA ASP A 269 -19.73 8.37 8.79
C ASP A 269 -18.86 7.68 7.74
N LEU A 270 -17.87 8.38 7.17
CA LEU A 270 -16.99 7.88 6.12
C LEU A 270 -15.57 7.69 6.66
N ASP A 271 -14.94 6.60 6.24
CA ASP A 271 -13.50 6.43 6.37
C ASP A 271 -12.75 7.22 5.29
N CYS A 272 -11.50 7.61 5.57
CA CYS A 272 -10.66 8.34 4.61
C CYS A 272 -10.56 7.61 3.25
N SER A 273 -10.53 6.26 3.25
CA SER A 273 -10.52 5.43 2.04
C SER A 273 -11.71 5.67 1.14
N ALA A 274 -12.91 5.92 1.68
CA ALA A 274 -14.12 6.15 0.90
C ALA A 274 -14.07 7.42 0.05
N CYS A 275 -13.17 8.36 0.36
CA CYS A 275 -13.00 9.60 -0.39
C CYS A 275 -11.64 9.69 -1.09
N HIS A 276 -10.56 9.24 -0.46
CA HIS A 276 -9.19 9.47 -0.91
C HIS A 276 -8.57 8.30 -1.69
N THR A 277 -9.25 7.15 -1.78
CA THR A 277 -8.79 6.08 -2.69
C THR A 277 -8.94 6.54 -4.12
N ASP A 278 -7.88 6.47 -4.91
CA ASP A 278 -7.89 6.90 -6.30
C ASP A 278 -8.46 5.80 -7.21
N TRP A 279 -7.69 4.74 -7.42
CA TRP A 279 -8.06 3.58 -8.23
C TRP A 279 -7.64 2.28 -7.52
N TYR A 280 -8.22 1.15 -7.90
CA TYR A 280 -7.73 -0.13 -7.40
C TYR A 280 -8.13 -1.30 -8.29
N MET A 281 -7.34 -2.37 -8.23
CA MET A 281 -7.70 -3.64 -8.86
C MET A 281 -8.96 -4.24 -8.22
N ASN A 282 -10.03 -4.29 -8.99
CA ASN A 282 -11.18 -5.13 -8.72
C ASN A 282 -10.90 -6.51 -9.29
N CYS A 283 -11.00 -7.54 -8.46
CA CYS A 283 -10.68 -8.90 -8.87
C CYS A 283 -11.83 -9.54 -9.69
N GLN A 284 -12.47 -8.78 -10.58
CA GLN A 284 -13.76 -9.15 -11.16
C GLN A 284 -13.72 -10.42 -12.03
N GLU A 285 -12.57 -10.77 -12.61
CA GLU A 285 -12.47 -11.81 -13.65
C GLU A 285 -11.48 -12.94 -13.31
N GLY A 286 -11.35 -13.30 -12.03
CA GLY A 286 -10.96 -14.69 -11.72
C GLY A 286 -9.46 -15.04 -11.68
N CYS A 287 -8.63 -14.25 -11.01
CA CYS A 287 -7.21 -14.59 -10.76
C CYS A 287 -6.98 -15.92 -10.00
N HIS A 288 -8.02 -16.53 -9.43
CA HIS A 288 -7.98 -17.83 -8.75
C HIS A 288 -8.81 -18.91 -9.47
N LEU A 289 -9.12 -18.72 -10.76
CA LEU A 289 -9.81 -19.71 -11.59
C LEU A 289 -8.83 -20.71 -12.21
N GLU A 290 -9.37 -21.88 -12.60
CA GLU A 290 -8.70 -23.04 -13.19
C GLU A 290 -7.84 -22.71 -14.42
N GLU A 291 -8.30 -21.76 -15.23
CA GLU A 291 -7.51 -21.12 -16.29
C GLU A 291 -7.48 -19.61 -16.00
N PRO A 292 -6.47 -19.10 -15.27
CA PRO A 292 -6.33 -17.67 -15.10
C PRO A 292 -6.16 -17.09 -16.51
N PRO A 293 -7.03 -16.19 -16.96
CA PRO A 293 -6.86 -15.61 -18.28
C PRO A 293 -5.52 -14.88 -18.29
N LYS A 294 -4.83 -14.88 -19.42
CA LYS A 294 -3.56 -14.15 -19.59
C LYS A 294 -3.84 -12.66 -19.58
N TYR A 295 -4.17 -12.12 -18.42
CA TYR A 295 -4.43 -10.72 -18.24
C TYR A 295 -3.11 -9.98 -18.06
N THR A 296 -3.01 -8.85 -18.74
CA THR A 296 -2.13 -7.77 -18.31
C THR A 296 -2.77 -7.10 -17.10
N VAL A 297 -1.98 -6.59 -16.15
CA VAL A 297 -2.51 -5.93 -14.94
C VAL A 297 -3.49 -4.79 -15.28
N GLY A 298 -3.37 -4.17 -16.45
CA GLY A 298 -4.31 -3.16 -16.96
C GLY A 298 -5.74 -3.68 -17.24
N GLU A 299 -5.92 -4.98 -17.45
CA GLU A 299 -7.23 -5.63 -17.62
C GLU A 299 -7.85 -6.05 -16.27
N LEU A 300 -7.06 -6.06 -15.19
CA LEU A 300 -7.47 -6.41 -13.81
C LEU A 300 -7.76 -5.17 -12.94
N THR A 301 -7.39 -4.01 -13.44
CA THR A 301 -7.66 -2.70 -12.87
C THR A 301 -8.96 -2.17 -13.45
N SER A 302 -9.82 -1.58 -12.61
CA SER A 302 -10.95 -0.84 -13.13
C SER A 302 -11.10 0.48 -12.41
N ASP A 303 -11.64 1.47 -13.13
CA ASP A 303 -12.17 2.71 -12.56
C ASP A 303 -13.40 2.45 -11.68
N ASP A 304 -13.85 1.19 -11.55
CA ASP A 304 -15.00 0.87 -10.74
C ASP A 304 -14.65 1.06 -9.27
N PHE A 305 -15.41 1.95 -8.66
CA PHE A 305 -15.33 2.27 -7.26
C PHE A 305 -16.56 1.74 -6.56
N TYR A 306 -16.39 1.04 -5.45
CA TYR A 306 -17.49 0.49 -4.66
C TYR A 306 -17.35 0.83 -3.19
N LEU A 307 -18.49 0.99 -2.52
CA LEU A 307 -18.58 1.36 -1.12
C LEU A 307 -19.39 0.36 -0.29
N GLY A 308 -18.96 0.15 0.94
CA GLY A 308 -19.64 -0.70 1.91
C GLY A 308 -19.40 -0.25 3.33
N ARG A 309 -20.17 -0.80 4.27
CA ARG A 309 -20.10 -0.44 5.69
C ARG A 309 -19.24 -1.42 6.47
N TYR A 310 -18.35 -0.93 7.32
CA TYR A 310 -17.55 -1.72 8.25
C TYR A 310 -17.31 -0.90 9.51
N GLU A 311 -17.44 -1.53 10.68
CA GLU A 311 -17.20 -0.88 11.99
C GLU A 311 -17.86 0.51 12.15
N GLY A 312 -19.09 0.64 11.67
CA GLY A 312 -19.87 1.87 11.80
C GLY A 312 -19.67 2.88 10.66
N LYS A 313 -18.54 2.87 9.96
CA LYS A 313 -18.22 3.78 8.84
C LYS A 313 -18.36 3.15 7.47
N VAL A 314 -18.32 3.96 6.42
CA VAL A 314 -18.27 3.53 5.02
C VAL A 314 -16.83 3.53 4.52
N TYR A 315 -16.44 2.44 3.86
CA TYR A 315 -15.12 2.17 3.31
C TYR A 315 -15.22 1.77 1.84
N THR A 316 -14.09 1.74 1.15
CA THR A 316 -13.96 1.06 -0.13
C THR A 316 -14.20 -0.44 -0.04
N MET A 317 -14.91 -0.97 -1.04
CA MET A 317 -15.18 -2.39 -1.21
C MET A 317 -14.57 -2.92 -2.50
N THR A 318 -14.04 -4.13 -2.46
CA THR A 318 -13.58 -4.86 -3.64
C THR A 318 -14.48 -6.04 -3.90
N LYS A 319 -14.82 -6.26 -5.18
CA LYS A 319 -15.43 -7.52 -5.62
C LYS A 319 -14.32 -8.56 -5.78
N THR A 320 -14.34 -9.58 -4.94
CA THR A 320 -13.28 -10.59 -4.86
C THR A 320 -13.83 -11.94 -5.32
N PRO A 321 -13.16 -12.66 -6.24
CA PRO A 321 -13.56 -13.98 -6.65
C PRO A 321 -13.24 -14.92 -5.49
N LEU A 322 -14.17 -15.81 -5.19
CA LEU A 322 -13.87 -16.89 -4.26
C LEU A 322 -13.17 -18.00 -5.05
N PRO A 323 -12.02 -18.52 -4.57
CA PRO A 323 -11.37 -19.64 -5.23
C PRO A 323 -12.36 -20.82 -5.29
N THR A 324 -12.72 -21.27 -6.49
CA THR A 324 -13.33 -22.58 -6.68
C THR A 324 -12.20 -23.50 -7.12
N TYR A 325 -11.80 -24.42 -6.24
CA TYR A 325 -10.76 -25.39 -6.57
C TYR A 325 -11.19 -26.19 -7.82
N PRO A 326 -10.30 -26.44 -8.80
CA PRO A 326 -10.64 -27.15 -10.05
C PRO A 326 -11.35 -28.49 -9.84
N GLU A 327 -11.00 -29.19 -8.76
CA GLU A 327 -11.47 -30.55 -8.50
C GLU A 327 -12.70 -30.62 -7.57
N VAL A 328 -13.06 -29.51 -6.90
CA VAL A 328 -14.23 -29.46 -6.01
C VAL A 328 -14.94 -28.10 -6.16
N PRO A 329 -15.70 -27.88 -7.25
CA PRO A 329 -16.65 -26.79 -7.29
C PRO A 329 -17.69 -27.04 -6.19
N ASN A 330 -17.49 -26.41 -5.04
CA ASN A 330 -18.51 -26.36 -4.02
C ASN A 330 -19.64 -25.48 -4.58
N LYS A 331 -20.71 -26.13 -5.06
CA LYS A 331 -21.88 -25.47 -5.67
C LYS A 331 -22.56 -24.47 -4.73
N ASP A 332 -22.24 -24.51 -3.44
CA ASP A 332 -22.76 -23.62 -2.41
C ASP A 332 -21.85 -22.40 -2.15
N VAL A 333 -20.66 -22.31 -2.75
CA VAL A 333 -19.75 -21.16 -2.63
C VAL A 333 -19.98 -20.19 -3.80
N PRO A 334 -20.42 -18.94 -3.55
CA PRO A 334 -20.64 -17.96 -4.61
C PRO A 334 -19.34 -17.64 -5.36
N GLY A 335 -19.38 -17.49 -6.69
CA GLY A 335 -18.16 -17.19 -7.47
C GLY A 335 -17.46 -15.87 -7.09
N HIS A 336 -18.18 -14.93 -6.46
CA HIS A 336 -17.62 -13.69 -5.94
C HIS A 336 -18.28 -13.28 -4.62
N ALA A 337 -17.53 -12.53 -3.83
CA ALA A 337 -17.99 -11.87 -2.62
C ALA A 337 -17.43 -10.45 -2.52
N TRP A 338 -18.07 -9.63 -1.70
CA TRP A 338 -17.59 -8.28 -1.39
C TRP A 338 -16.72 -8.26 -0.14
N VAL A 339 -15.63 -7.50 -0.20
CA VAL A 339 -14.68 -7.35 0.91
C VAL A 339 -14.39 -5.87 1.10
N VAL A 340 -14.62 -5.36 2.31
CA VAL A 340 -14.06 -4.06 2.70
C VAL A 340 -12.54 -4.20 2.82
N LYS A 341 -11.82 -3.44 1.99
CA LYS A 341 -10.36 -3.43 1.92
C LYS A 341 -9.89 -2.02 1.64
N VAL A 342 -8.99 -1.52 2.48
CA VAL A 342 -8.27 -0.27 2.23
C VAL A 342 -7.25 -0.51 1.12
N ARG A 343 -7.28 0.34 0.09
CA ARG A 343 -6.40 0.23 -1.09
C ARG A 343 -5.32 1.31 -0.98
N HIS A 344 -4.14 1.04 -1.53
CA HIS A 344 -2.95 1.85 -1.27
C HIS A 344 -2.69 2.91 -2.36
N SER A 345 -3.60 3.02 -3.33
CA SER A 345 -3.64 4.12 -4.28
C SER A 345 -4.39 5.29 -3.67
N TRP A 346 -3.64 6.28 -3.20
CA TRP A 346 -4.17 7.45 -2.51
C TRP A 346 -4.03 8.69 -3.39
N SER A 347 -5.05 9.54 -3.37
CA SER A 347 -5.07 10.85 -4.03
C SER A 347 -5.11 11.98 -3.01
N ASP A 348 -4.44 13.08 -3.33
CA ASP A 348 -4.53 14.35 -2.61
C ASP A 348 -5.89 15.04 -2.84
N LYS A 349 -6.60 14.64 -3.89
CA LYS A 349 -7.96 15.07 -4.21
C LYS A 349 -8.96 13.98 -3.86
N ALA A 350 -9.89 14.31 -2.96
CA ALA A 350 -11.03 13.45 -2.68
C ALA A 350 -11.92 13.27 -3.92
N LYS A 351 -12.61 12.13 -4.01
CA LYS A 351 -13.66 11.89 -5.00
C LYS A 351 -14.76 12.94 -4.89
N SER A 352 -15.36 13.28 -6.03
CA SER A 352 -16.40 14.31 -6.08
C SER A 352 -17.72 13.84 -5.46
N CYS A 353 -18.59 14.78 -5.11
CA CYS A 353 -19.91 14.46 -4.59
C CYS A 353 -20.72 13.62 -5.58
N GLU A 354 -20.60 13.91 -6.88
CA GLU A 354 -21.30 13.22 -7.96
C GLU A 354 -20.93 11.75 -8.04
N THR A 355 -19.66 11.40 -7.76
CA THR A 355 -19.21 10.01 -7.76
C THR A 355 -20.08 9.15 -6.85
N CYS A 356 -20.48 9.69 -5.70
CA CYS A 356 -21.24 8.94 -4.69
C CYS A 356 -22.73 9.23 -4.70
N HIS A 357 -23.14 10.48 -4.94
CA HIS A 357 -24.53 10.90 -4.84
C HIS A 357 -25.30 10.79 -6.16
N THR A 358 -24.64 10.63 -7.30
CA THR A 358 -25.33 10.51 -8.60
C THR A 358 -25.18 9.14 -9.27
N ASN A 359 -24.49 8.20 -8.61
CA ASN A 359 -24.23 6.87 -9.14
C ASN A 359 -24.61 5.77 -8.14
N LYS A 360 -25.79 5.17 -8.29
CA LYS A 360 -26.21 4.05 -7.41
C LYS A 360 -25.37 2.78 -7.60
N LYS A 361 -24.65 2.63 -8.72
CA LYS A 361 -23.91 1.40 -9.04
C LYS A 361 -22.71 1.17 -8.13
N ILE A 362 -22.18 2.21 -7.50
CA ILE A 362 -21.08 2.09 -6.54
C ILE A 362 -21.50 1.42 -5.23
N TYR A 363 -22.81 1.24 -4.99
CA TYR A 363 -23.36 0.60 -3.80
C TYR A 363 -23.89 -0.79 -4.14
N PRO A 364 -23.07 -1.84 -4.04
CA PRO A 364 -23.49 -3.19 -4.37
C PRO A 364 -24.70 -3.64 -3.54
N GLN A 365 -25.64 -4.33 -4.21
CA GLN A 365 -26.90 -4.81 -3.61
C GLN A 365 -27.06 -6.34 -3.66
N LYS A 366 -26.11 -7.04 -4.26
CA LYS A 366 -26.10 -8.49 -4.47
C LYS A 366 -24.73 -9.07 -4.13
N LEU A 367 -24.65 -10.39 -4.03
CA LEU A 367 -23.49 -11.19 -3.62
C LEU A 367 -23.26 -11.17 -2.09
N PRO A 368 -22.68 -12.24 -1.52
CA PRO A 368 -22.29 -12.26 -0.12
C PRO A 368 -21.19 -11.24 0.18
N THR A 369 -20.98 -10.97 1.46
CA THR A 369 -19.87 -10.18 1.99
C THR A 369 -18.98 -11.06 2.85
N ILE A 370 -17.67 -11.08 2.62
CA ILE A 370 -16.70 -11.73 3.52
C ILE A 370 -16.38 -10.79 4.68
N LYS A 371 -16.13 -9.51 4.37
CA LYS A 371 -15.82 -8.46 5.34
C LYS A 371 -16.65 -7.22 5.06
N GLY A 372 -17.30 -6.71 6.11
CA GLY A 372 -18.22 -5.58 6.00
C GLY A 372 -19.64 -5.98 5.62
N LYS A 373 -20.47 -4.99 5.31
CA LYS A 373 -21.89 -5.12 4.98
C LYS A 373 -22.22 -4.22 3.80
N LEU A 374 -23.17 -4.64 2.98
CA LEU A 374 -23.71 -3.81 1.91
C LEU A 374 -24.48 -2.61 2.50
N ILE A 375 -24.42 -1.46 1.83
CA ILE A 375 -25.21 -0.29 2.20
C ILE A 375 -26.65 -0.52 1.73
N LYS A 376 -27.59 -0.41 2.67
CA LYS A 376 -29.02 -0.63 2.44
C LYS A 376 -29.55 0.23 1.29
N LYS A 377 -30.36 -0.35 0.41
CA LYS A 377 -30.97 0.34 -0.73
C LYS A 377 -31.72 1.60 -0.30
N GLU A 378 -32.44 1.57 0.82
CA GLU A 378 -33.18 2.72 1.32
C GLU A 378 -32.26 3.90 1.67
N THR A 379 -31.06 3.61 2.20
CA THR A 379 -30.04 4.61 2.46
C THR A 379 -29.51 5.18 1.15
N VAL A 380 -29.18 4.32 0.18
CA VAL A 380 -28.69 4.74 -1.15
C VAL A 380 -29.72 5.62 -1.86
N ASP A 381 -30.99 5.21 -1.85
CA ASP A 381 -32.08 5.96 -2.48
C ASP A 381 -32.32 7.32 -1.82
N ARG A 382 -32.11 7.44 -0.50
CA ARG A 382 -32.25 8.70 0.24
C ARG A 382 -31.15 9.72 -0.08
N ILE A 383 -29.92 9.26 -0.31
CA ILE A 383 -28.77 10.14 -0.59
C ILE A 383 -28.57 10.40 -2.09
N TYR A 384 -29.35 9.72 -2.94
CA TYR A 384 -29.22 9.82 -4.38
C TYR A 384 -29.81 11.13 -4.91
N ILE A 385 -29.04 11.78 -5.77
CA ILE A 385 -29.40 12.98 -6.51
C ILE A 385 -29.45 12.61 -7.99
N ASP A 386 -30.61 12.81 -8.61
CA ASP A 386 -30.74 12.68 -10.06
C ASP A 386 -30.09 13.90 -10.72
N LYS A 387 -29.00 13.66 -11.45
CA LYS A 387 -28.17 14.70 -12.05
C LYS A 387 -28.93 15.54 -13.08
N GLU A 388 -29.78 14.91 -13.89
CA GLU A 388 -30.52 15.61 -14.94
C GLU A 388 -31.68 16.39 -14.34
N ARG A 389 -32.35 15.83 -13.32
CA ARG A 389 -33.37 16.56 -12.56
C ARG A 389 -32.77 17.77 -11.83
N PHE A 390 -31.59 17.63 -11.23
CA PHE A 390 -30.91 18.73 -10.54
C PHE A 390 -30.52 19.84 -11.52
N LYS A 391 -29.87 19.50 -12.65
CA LYS A 391 -29.51 20.48 -13.70
C LYS A 391 -30.72 21.23 -14.26
N ASN A 392 -31.86 20.55 -14.39
CA ASN A 392 -33.11 21.15 -14.87
C ASN A 392 -33.92 21.85 -13.76
N SER A 393 -33.44 21.85 -12.52
CA SER A 393 -34.05 22.61 -11.42
C SER A 393 -33.60 24.07 -11.47
N VAL A 394 -34.33 24.94 -10.76
CA VAL A 394 -33.92 26.35 -10.57
C VAL A 394 -32.52 26.44 -9.97
N HIS A 395 -32.16 25.55 -9.03
CA HIS A 395 -30.82 25.53 -8.44
C HIS A 395 -29.73 25.21 -9.46
N GLY A 396 -29.96 24.21 -10.32
CA GLY A 396 -29.04 23.85 -11.39
C GLY A 396 -28.93 24.92 -12.49
N MET A 397 -30.04 25.57 -12.85
CA MET A 397 -30.07 26.66 -13.84
C MET A 397 -29.31 27.90 -13.36
N LEU A 398 -29.31 28.16 -12.04
CA LEU A 398 -28.52 29.23 -11.42
C LEU A 398 -27.03 28.87 -11.26
N GLY A 399 -26.63 27.65 -11.61
CA GLY A 399 -25.25 27.18 -11.50
C GLY A 399 -24.80 26.94 -10.05
N LEU A 400 -25.73 26.63 -9.14
CA LEU A 400 -25.39 26.27 -7.77
C LEU A 400 -24.79 24.86 -7.72
N GLU A 401 -23.74 24.72 -6.92
CA GLU A 401 -23.08 23.47 -6.63
C GLU A 401 -23.63 22.83 -5.34
N CYS A 402 -23.36 21.54 -5.14
CA CYS A 402 -23.85 20.81 -3.96
C CYS A 402 -23.41 21.49 -2.64
N ALA A 403 -22.18 22.01 -2.61
CA ALA A 403 -21.61 22.67 -1.44
C ALA A 403 -22.32 23.99 -1.08
N ASP A 404 -22.91 24.68 -2.06
CA ASP A 404 -23.64 25.93 -1.82
C ASP A 404 -24.91 25.70 -0.99
N CYS A 405 -25.53 24.53 -1.15
CA CYS A 405 -26.74 24.15 -0.44
C CYS A 405 -26.48 23.46 0.90
N HIS A 406 -25.33 22.81 1.05
CA HIS A 406 -25.08 21.93 2.19
C HIS A 406 -24.09 22.49 3.23
N GLN A 407 -23.72 23.77 3.19
CA GLN A 407 -22.65 24.38 4.00
C GLN A 407 -22.55 23.96 5.49
N VAL A 408 -21.29 23.95 5.97
CA VAL A 408 -20.87 23.49 7.30
C VAL A 408 -21.50 24.31 8.43
N ASP A 409 -21.62 25.61 8.22
CA ASP A 409 -22.32 26.51 9.11
C ASP A 409 -23.68 26.79 8.49
N ARG A 410 -24.75 26.31 9.13
CA ARG A 410 -26.16 26.52 8.71
C ARG A 410 -26.60 27.97 8.93
N THR A 411 -25.71 28.94 8.83
CA THR A 411 -26.02 30.37 8.92
C THR A 411 -26.84 30.80 7.71
N ALA A 412 -26.55 30.29 6.52
CA ALA A 412 -27.47 30.35 5.38
C ALA A 412 -28.51 29.23 5.51
N LYS A 413 -29.68 29.54 6.02
CA LYS A 413 -30.80 28.61 6.08
C LYS A 413 -31.45 28.55 4.69
N CYS A 414 -32.10 27.43 4.38
CA CYS A 414 -32.94 27.34 3.19
C CYS A 414 -33.91 28.54 3.09
N ILE A 415 -34.43 29.03 4.23
CA ILE A 415 -35.33 30.19 4.28
C ILE A 415 -34.66 31.51 3.87
N ASP A 416 -33.33 31.62 3.97
CA ASP A 416 -32.62 32.83 3.55
C ASP A 416 -32.53 32.88 2.03
N CYS A 417 -32.26 31.76 1.35
CA CYS A 417 -32.33 31.69 -0.11
C CYS A 417 -33.78 31.63 -0.63
N HIS A 418 -34.69 31.05 0.17
CA HIS A 418 -36.08 30.83 -0.20
C HIS A 418 -37.08 31.85 0.39
N SER A 419 -36.60 32.97 0.91
CA SER A 419 -37.48 34.07 1.35
C SER A 419 -38.19 34.67 0.13
N ILE A 420 -39.42 35.17 0.34
CA ILE A 420 -40.20 35.81 -0.75
C ILE A 420 -39.40 36.97 -1.36
N GLU A 421 -38.63 37.70 -0.56
CA GLU A 421 -37.81 38.84 -1.00
C GLU A 421 -36.64 38.40 -1.89
N ASN A 422 -36.02 37.25 -1.63
CA ASN A 422 -34.88 36.73 -2.39
C ASN A 422 -35.28 35.87 -3.60
N ILE A 423 -36.42 35.16 -3.51
CA ILE A 423 -36.95 34.36 -4.63
C ILE A 423 -37.63 35.24 -5.69
N LYS A 424 -38.32 36.31 -5.30
CA LYS A 424 -39.15 37.09 -6.23
C LYS A 424 -38.38 37.60 -7.46
N PRO A 425 -37.16 38.17 -7.35
CA PRO A 425 -36.35 38.54 -8.51
C PRO A 425 -35.94 37.32 -9.35
N ILE A 426 -35.67 36.18 -8.70
CA ILE A 426 -35.24 34.94 -9.37
C ILE A 426 -36.38 34.33 -10.19
N ILE A 427 -37.61 34.29 -9.66
CA ILE A 427 -38.80 33.85 -10.40
C ILE A 427 -39.08 34.81 -11.56
N GLU A 428 -39.04 36.12 -11.32
CA GLU A 428 -39.24 37.13 -12.38
C GLU A 428 -38.17 37.04 -13.48
N THR A 429 -36.96 36.56 -13.14
CA THR A 429 -35.86 36.33 -14.11
C THR A 429 -35.93 34.95 -14.75
N ALA A 430 -36.41 33.92 -14.04
CA ALA A 430 -36.59 32.56 -14.54
C ALA A 430 -37.79 32.44 -15.48
N ASP A 431 -38.86 33.20 -15.24
CA ASP A 431 -39.98 33.35 -16.16
C ASP A 431 -39.52 34.02 -17.47
N LYS A 432 -38.66 35.04 -17.38
CA LYS A 432 -37.99 35.65 -18.54
C LYS A 432 -36.96 34.71 -19.21
N ALA A 433 -36.25 33.88 -18.45
CA ALA A 433 -35.27 32.93 -18.98
C ALA A 433 -35.93 31.72 -19.66
N ASN A 434 -37.13 31.33 -19.24
CA ASN A 434 -37.95 30.33 -19.93
C ASN A 434 -38.54 30.84 -21.24
N GLU A 435 -38.80 32.14 -21.37
CA GLU A 435 -39.16 32.79 -22.64
C GLU A 435 -37.96 32.97 -23.59
N ALA A 436 -36.73 33.09 -23.06
CA ALA A 436 -35.51 33.32 -23.84
C ALA A 436 -34.59 32.08 -23.93
N LYS A 437 -35.07 30.98 -24.55
CA LYS A 437 -34.20 29.85 -24.91
C LYS A 437 -33.30 30.21 -26.11
N GLY A 438 -32.00 30.36 -25.85
CA GLY A 438 -30.94 30.33 -26.88
C GLY A 438 -29.88 31.42 -26.72
N ASP A 439 -30.31 32.67 -26.57
CA ASP A 439 -29.44 33.85 -26.78
C ASP A 439 -28.68 34.30 -25.51
N LEU A 440 -29.17 33.96 -24.32
CA LEU A 440 -28.60 34.43 -23.05
C LEU A 440 -27.33 33.67 -22.63
N LYS A 441 -27.24 32.37 -22.95
CA LYS A 441 -26.08 31.53 -22.62
C LYS A 441 -24.84 31.95 -23.41
N GLU A 442 -25.02 32.26 -24.69
CA GLU A 442 -23.93 32.70 -25.58
C GLU A 442 -23.41 34.10 -25.20
N LYS A 443 -24.31 34.99 -24.74
CA LYS A 443 -23.95 36.32 -24.19
C LYS A 443 -23.23 36.23 -22.85
N LEU A 444 -23.66 35.37 -21.93
CA LEU A 444 -23.02 35.16 -20.63
C LEU A 444 -21.62 34.51 -20.75
N ASP A 445 -21.45 33.57 -21.68
CA ASP A 445 -20.16 32.95 -21.97
C ASP A 445 -19.17 33.94 -22.63
N LYS A 446 -19.67 34.87 -23.46
CA LYS A 446 -18.86 35.95 -24.05
C LYS A 446 -18.37 36.95 -22.98
N ILE A 447 -19.26 37.38 -22.09
CA ILE A 447 -18.93 38.29 -20.97
C ILE A 447 -17.94 37.63 -20.00
N ARG A 448 -18.10 36.34 -19.68
CA ARG A 448 -17.16 35.60 -18.82
C ARG A 448 -15.76 35.47 -19.43
N LYS A 449 -15.64 35.33 -20.76
CA LYS A 449 -14.34 35.29 -21.46
C LYS A 449 -13.63 36.65 -21.48
N GLU A 450 -14.36 37.75 -21.65
CA GLU A 450 -13.78 39.10 -21.69
C GLU A 450 -13.32 39.57 -20.28
N PHE A 451 -14.04 39.21 -19.21
CA PHE A 451 -13.68 39.55 -17.83
C PHE A 451 -12.39 38.90 -17.31
N HIS A 452 -11.97 37.76 -17.89
CA HIS A 452 -10.74 37.08 -17.46
C HIS A 452 -9.45 37.69 -18.04
N TYR A 453 -9.53 38.50 -19.11
CA TYR A 453 -8.35 38.97 -19.83
C TYR A 453 -8.14 40.49 -19.84
N ASN A 454 -9.18 41.33 -19.67
CA ASN A 454 -8.96 42.78 -19.60
C ASN A 454 -10.11 43.54 -18.87
N PRO A 455 -9.99 43.86 -17.57
CA PRO A 455 -11.08 44.40 -16.76
C PRO A 455 -11.54 45.84 -17.12
N GLY A 456 -10.84 46.54 -18.01
CA GLY A 456 -11.11 47.95 -18.33
C GLY A 456 -12.23 48.21 -19.35
N GLU A 457 -12.58 47.23 -20.20
CA GLU A 457 -13.57 47.41 -21.27
C GLU A 457 -14.97 46.90 -20.91
N ALA A 458 -15.15 46.26 -19.74
CA ALA A 458 -16.43 45.68 -19.32
C ALA A 458 -17.60 46.68 -19.20
N ASN A 459 -17.30 47.98 -19.07
CA ASN A 459 -18.32 49.02 -18.91
C ASN A 459 -19.06 49.38 -20.21
N SER A 460 -18.50 49.10 -21.40
CA SER A 460 -19.23 49.35 -22.66
C SER A 460 -20.23 48.24 -22.98
N SER A 461 -19.87 46.98 -22.71
CA SER A 461 -20.73 45.82 -23.00
C SER A 461 -21.91 45.67 -22.02
N LEU A 462 -21.79 46.20 -20.79
CA LEU A 462 -22.89 46.28 -19.83
C LEU A 462 -24.03 47.22 -20.28
N LYS A 463 -23.77 48.16 -21.20
CA LYS A 463 -24.81 49.07 -21.72
C LYS A 463 -25.73 48.44 -22.77
N GLU A 464 -25.35 47.31 -23.36
CA GLU A 464 -26.18 46.60 -24.34
C GLU A 464 -27.24 45.67 -23.69
N LEU A 465 -27.27 45.58 -22.36
CA LEU A 465 -28.19 44.73 -21.60
C LEU A 465 -29.43 45.47 -21.03
N ASN A 466 -29.70 46.69 -21.48
CA ASN A 466 -30.92 47.43 -21.12
C ASN A 466 -32.09 47.11 -22.06
#